data_AF-A0A3C1JMF8-F1
#
_entry.id   AF-A0A3C1JMF8-F1
#
_cell.length_a   1.000
_cell.length_b   1.000
_cell.length_c   1.000
_cell.angle_alpha   90.00
_cell.angle_beta   90.00
_cell.angle_gamma   90.00
#
_symmetry.space_group_name_H-M   'P 1'
#
loop_
_entity.id
_entity.type
_entity.pdbx_description
1 polymer ?
#
loop_
_entity_poly.entity_id
_entity_poly.type
_entity_poly.pdbx_seq_one_letter_code
_entity_poly.pdbx_strand_id
1 'polypeptide(L)'
;MTTVRDAGGMPRGTKLAIERGMFPGPRARISVGALSQTGGHGDSTTRSGVRLRADSADAPMSEHPWTVADGVDEVRKGVRELIRAGADQIKMMTSGGVMSPGSEPGRPGFSIDEITAIVNEARAAGRTTMSHAQASVGIMNAVKCGVDSIEHGIYLTEEICVEMRKRGTYLVPTLVAPLWVVRRGEADPTSVPAWAVEKGRAVMADHQASFRLAVELGVTVAMGTDSGVGPHGTNAEELERMVLGGMSAMQAIVASTSVAARCCQLDHLTGTIAVGMRADILAINGDPLADIGVLQDSGNIHLIMKDGHAFKPLH
;
A
#
# COMPACT_ATOMS: atom_id res chain seq x y z
N MET A 1 -2.92 -1.81 15.34
CA MET A 1 -1.92 -2.43 14.44
C MET A 1 -0.54 -2.35 15.07
N THR A 2 0.29 -3.38 14.91
CA THR A 2 1.66 -3.45 15.49
C THR A 2 2.78 -3.31 14.44
N THR A 3 2.47 -3.48 13.15
CA THR A 3 3.39 -3.33 12.01
C THR A 3 2.67 -2.61 10.86
N VAL A 4 3.40 -1.79 10.09
CA VAL A 4 2.92 -1.13 8.87
C VAL A 4 3.97 -1.20 7.77
N ARG A 5 3.52 -1.37 6.52
CA ARG A 5 4.34 -1.21 5.31
C ARG A 5 3.90 0.10 4.62
N ASP A 6 4.69 1.14 4.82
CA ASP A 6 4.46 2.46 4.23
C ASP A 6 4.70 2.42 2.71
N ALA A 7 3.76 3.00 1.97
CA ALA A 7 3.72 3.01 0.51
C ALA A 7 4.26 4.32 -0.09
N GLY A 8 5.00 5.11 0.69
CA GLY A 8 5.59 6.39 0.30
C GLY A 8 5.07 7.54 1.14
N GLY A 9 5.98 8.27 1.79
CA GLY A 9 5.68 9.45 2.60
C GLY A 9 6.24 9.40 4.01
N MET A 10 6.45 8.22 4.60
CA MET A 10 7.11 8.15 5.91
C MET A 10 8.63 8.36 5.80
N PRO A 11 9.19 9.42 6.40
CA PRO A 11 10.64 9.65 6.40
C PRO A 11 11.34 8.68 7.38
N ARG A 12 12.64 8.46 7.18
CA ARG A 12 13.44 7.55 8.00
C ARG A 12 13.49 8.00 9.47
N GLY A 13 13.52 9.30 9.73
CA GLY A 13 13.51 9.89 11.06
C GLY A 13 12.31 9.43 11.89
N THR A 14 11.11 9.39 11.30
CA THR A 14 9.89 8.89 11.97
C THR A 14 10.04 7.43 12.36
N LYS A 15 10.52 6.58 11.44
CA LYS A 15 10.80 5.16 11.73
C LYS A 15 11.80 5.01 12.89
N LEU A 16 12.93 5.72 12.83
CA LEU A 16 13.96 5.67 13.87
C LEU A 16 13.45 6.16 15.24
N ALA A 17 12.60 7.18 15.26
CA ALA A 17 12.01 7.68 16.49
C ALA A 17 11.09 6.64 17.15
N ILE A 18 10.31 5.89 16.35
CA ILE A 18 9.49 4.77 16.84
C ILE A 18 10.39 3.63 17.35
N GLU A 19 11.41 3.24 16.59
CA GLU A 19 12.33 2.16 16.97
C GLU A 19 13.12 2.46 18.25
N ARG A 20 13.43 3.74 18.49
CA ARG A 20 14.10 4.23 19.71
C ARG A 20 13.13 4.48 20.87
N GLY A 21 11.83 4.24 20.68
CA GLY A 21 10.81 4.43 21.71
C GLY A 21 10.55 5.90 22.08
N MET A 22 10.87 6.85 21.21
CA MET A 22 10.63 8.29 21.46
C MET A 22 9.12 8.61 21.52
N PHE A 23 8.30 7.86 20.76
CA PHE A 23 6.84 7.83 20.87
C PHE A 23 6.31 6.46 20.44
N PRO A 24 5.11 6.04 20.90
CA PRO A 24 4.54 4.75 20.52
C PRO A 24 4.14 4.73 19.05
N GLY A 25 4.39 3.60 18.38
CA GLY A 25 4.01 3.42 16.97
C GLY A 25 4.24 1.99 16.49
N PRO A 26 3.64 1.61 15.34
CA PRO A 26 3.88 0.30 14.75
C PRO A 26 5.32 0.17 14.27
N ARG A 27 5.83 -1.06 14.18
CA ARG A 27 7.07 -1.34 13.44
C ARG A 27 6.85 -0.93 11.98
N ALA A 28 7.73 -0.10 11.43
CA ALA A 28 7.55 0.45 10.10
C ALA A 28 8.57 -0.12 9.11
N ARG A 29 8.05 -0.56 7.97
CA ARG A 29 8.79 -0.85 6.73
C ARG A 29 8.51 0.30 5.78
N ILE A 30 9.50 1.10 5.40
CA ILE A 30 9.25 2.37 4.69
C ILE A 30 9.67 2.34 3.23
N SER A 31 8.90 3.03 2.37
CA SER A 31 9.32 3.30 0.99
C SER A 31 10.03 4.65 0.86
N VAL A 32 9.89 5.54 1.85
CA VAL A 32 10.32 6.95 1.85
C VAL A 32 9.57 7.79 0.82
N GLY A 33 9.59 7.38 -0.45
CA GLY A 33 8.86 7.98 -1.55
C GLY A 33 8.42 6.92 -2.55
N ALA A 34 7.82 7.36 -3.65
CA ALA A 34 7.31 6.48 -4.70
C ALA A 34 7.77 6.99 -6.06
N LEU A 35 8.42 6.13 -6.84
CA LEU A 35 8.86 6.45 -8.20
C LEU A 35 7.66 6.63 -9.12
N SER A 36 7.69 7.70 -9.90
CA SER A 36 6.70 8.02 -10.93
C SER A 36 7.42 8.55 -12.16
N GLN A 37 6.84 8.33 -13.34
CA GLN A 37 7.26 9.07 -14.54
C GLN A 37 6.72 10.51 -14.50
N THR A 38 7.25 11.37 -15.36
CA THR A 38 6.68 12.71 -15.61
C THR A 38 5.22 12.59 -16.06
N GLY A 39 4.34 13.39 -15.45
CA GLY A 39 2.89 13.34 -15.66
C GLY A 39 2.19 12.10 -15.07
N GLY A 40 2.93 11.24 -14.37
CA GLY A 40 2.40 10.04 -13.72
C GLY A 40 1.68 10.34 -12.40
N HIS A 41 1.22 9.27 -11.72
CA HIS A 41 0.42 9.40 -10.51
C HIS A 41 1.14 10.09 -9.34
N GLY A 42 2.47 9.92 -9.25
CA GLY A 42 3.29 10.52 -8.20
C GLY A 42 3.83 11.91 -8.53
N ASP A 43 3.61 12.42 -9.75
CA ASP A 43 4.07 13.76 -10.15
C ASP A 43 3.14 14.84 -9.58
N SER A 44 3.68 15.66 -8.69
CA SER A 44 2.95 16.74 -8.02
C SER A 44 2.89 18.03 -8.85
N THR A 45 3.51 18.04 -10.03
CA THR A 45 3.59 19.20 -10.92
C THR A 45 2.29 19.39 -11.69
N THR A 46 1.64 20.54 -11.50
CA THR A 46 0.43 20.89 -12.25
C THR A 46 0.76 21.31 -13.67
N ARG A 47 -0.28 21.40 -14.52
CA ARG A 47 -0.15 21.94 -15.89
C ARG A 47 0.38 23.39 -15.94
N SER A 48 0.25 24.15 -14.86
CA SER A 48 0.81 25.51 -14.74
C SER A 48 2.26 25.53 -14.26
N GLY A 49 2.90 24.37 -14.07
CA GLY A 49 4.27 24.24 -13.59
C GLY A 49 4.42 24.38 -12.07
N VAL A 50 3.31 24.49 -11.32
CA VAL A 50 3.33 24.60 -9.86
C VAL A 50 3.46 23.21 -9.25
N ARG A 51 4.36 23.03 -8.29
CA ARG A 51 4.48 21.79 -7.52
C ARG A 51 3.57 21.84 -6.30
N LEU A 52 2.64 20.89 -6.19
CA LEU A 52 1.66 20.85 -5.09
C LEU A 52 2.18 20.15 -3.84
N ARG A 53 3.24 19.35 -3.95
CA ARG A 53 3.93 18.75 -2.80
C ARG A 53 5.18 19.56 -2.48
N ALA A 54 5.55 19.58 -1.20
CA ALA A 54 6.79 20.19 -0.70
C ALA A 54 8.03 19.32 -1.00
N ASP A 55 8.10 18.79 -2.22
CA ASP A 55 9.31 18.32 -2.89
C ASP A 55 9.86 19.40 -3.86
N SER A 56 9.44 20.65 -3.64
CA SER A 56 9.97 21.81 -4.34
C SER A 56 11.46 21.98 -4.00
N ALA A 57 12.23 22.38 -5.02
CA ALA A 57 13.66 22.67 -4.88
C ALA A 57 13.96 23.72 -3.77
N ASP A 58 12.95 24.49 -3.36
CA ASP A 58 13.05 25.59 -2.40
C ASP A 58 12.77 25.18 -0.94
N ALA A 59 12.30 23.95 -0.70
CA ALA A 59 12.09 23.40 0.64
C ALA A 59 12.37 21.89 0.63
N PRO A 60 13.64 21.46 0.50
CA PRO A 60 13.96 20.04 0.58
C PRO A 60 13.56 19.54 1.97
N MET A 61 12.50 18.75 2.05
CA MET A 61 12.42 17.78 3.12
C MET A 61 13.64 16.87 2.94
N SER A 62 14.68 17.09 3.75
CA SER A 62 16.01 16.49 3.57
C SER A 62 16.01 14.96 3.47
N GLU A 63 14.91 14.33 3.89
CA GLU A 63 14.71 12.88 3.88
C GLU A 63 13.94 12.34 2.66
N HIS A 64 13.30 13.18 1.83
CA HIS A 64 12.59 12.72 0.64
C HIS A 64 13.37 13.05 -0.64
N PRO A 65 13.95 12.05 -1.34
CA PRO A 65 14.58 12.29 -2.63
C PRO A 65 13.52 12.65 -3.68
N TRP A 66 13.97 13.25 -4.78
CA TRP A 66 13.12 13.45 -5.95
C TRP A 66 12.76 12.10 -6.57
N THR A 67 11.47 11.87 -6.83
CA THR A 67 10.98 10.56 -7.30
C THR A 67 10.31 10.57 -8.67
N VAL A 68 10.31 11.70 -9.37
CA VAL A 68 9.92 11.73 -10.79
C VAL A 68 11.15 11.43 -11.65
N ALA A 69 11.12 10.36 -12.40
CA ALA A 69 12.27 9.88 -13.17
C ALA A 69 11.79 9.30 -14.51
N ASP A 70 12.49 9.64 -15.59
CA ASP A 70 12.16 9.18 -16.95
C ASP A 70 13.37 8.50 -17.59
N GLY A 71 13.15 7.29 -18.10
CA GLY A 71 14.17 6.46 -18.71
C GLY A 71 14.94 5.60 -17.70
N VAL A 72 15.58 4.55 -18.23
CA VAL A 72 16.24 3.50 -17.45
C VAL A 72 17.29 4.04 -16.47
N ASP A 73 18.11 5.00 -16.90
CA ASP A 73 19.19 5.52 -16.07
C ASP A 73 18.67 6.35 -14.90
N GLU A 74 17.63 7.16 -15.12
CA GLU A 74 17.02 7.98 -14.06
C GLU A 74 16.30 7.11 -13.04
N VAL A 75 15.53 6.11 -13.46
CA VAL A 75 14.84 5.23 -12.51
C VAL A 75 15.84 4.41 -11.68
N ARG A 76 16.97 3.99 -12.25
CA ARG A 76 18.06 3.35 -11.48
C ARG A 76 18.62 4.28 -10.42
N LYS A 77 18.89 5.53 -10.78
CA LYS A 77 19.35 6.56 -9.84
C LYS A 77 18.31 6.80 -8.75
N GLY A 78 17.03 6.94 -9.10
CA GLY A 78 15.94 7.15 -8.15
C GLY A 78 15.81 6.02 -7.12
N VAL A 79 15.92 4.75 -7.56
CA VAL A 79 15.96 3.60 -6.63
C VAL A 79 17.14 3.72 -5.65
N ARG A 80 18.34 4.03 -6.15
CA ARG A 80 19.54 4.18 -5.30
C ARG A 80 19.41 5.33 -4.32
N GLU A 81 18.77 6.43 -4.71
CA GLU A 81 18.51 7.58 -3.84
C GLU A 81 17.49 7.25 -2.74
N LEU A 82 16.43 6.52 -3.04
CA LEU A 82 15.48 6.01 -2.04
C LEU A 82 16.17 5.06 -1.04
N ILE A 83 17.02 4.15 -1.54
CA ILE A 83 17.81 3.26 -0.68
C ILE A 83 18.76 4.07 0.22
N ARG A 84 19.46 5.08 -0.34
CA ARG A 84 20.31 5.99 0.44
C ARG A 84 19.52 6.73 1.52
N ALA A 85 18.29 7.12 1.22
CA ALA A 85 17.39 7.77 2.17
C ALA A 85 16.85 6.82 3.28
N GLY A 86 16.99 5.50 3.09
CA GLY A 86 16.66 4.49 4.08
C GLY A 86 15.42 3.66 3.76
N ALA A 87 15.00 3.61 2.49
CA ALA A 87 13.90 2.76 2.05
C ALA A 87 14.19 1.27 2.31
N ASP A 88 13.23 0.58 2.91
CA ASP A 88 13.24 -0.87 3.14
C ASP A 88 12.64 -1.63 1.94
N GLN A 89 11.80 -0.97 1.16
CA GLN A 89 11.22 -1.44 -0.10
C GLN A 89 11.10 -0.28 -1.10
N ILE A 90 10.89 -0.60 -2.37
CA ILE A 90 10.74 0.39 -3.44
C ILE A 90 9.29 0.41 -3.92
N LYS A 91 8.66 1.59 -3.84
CA LYS A 91 7.34 1.85 -4.43
C LYS A 91 7.50 2.46 -5.82
N MET A 92 6.67 2.02 -6.77
CA MET A 92 6.54 2.64 -8.09
C MET A 92 5.07 2.83 -8.49
N MET A 93 4.82 3.70 -9.47
CA MET A 93 3.52 3.95 -10.06
C MET A 93 3.46 3.46 -11.51
N THR A 94 2.94 2.25 -11.75
CA THR A 94 2.83 1.67 -13.11
C THR A 94 1.46 1.90 -13.76
N SER A 95 0.67 2.79 -13.21
CA SER A 95 -0.55 3.34 -13.83
C SER A 95 -0.82 4.75 -13.32
N GLY A 96 -1.76 5.43 -13.97
CA GLY A 96 -2.43 6.56 -13.33
C GLY A 96 -3.31 6.12 -12.17
N GLY A 97 -3.81 7.11 -11.40
CA GLY A 97 -4.59 6.85 -10.21
C GLY A 97 -5.70 7.87 -9.95
N VAL A 98 -6.51 7.59 -8.93
CA VAL A 98 -7.73 8.36 -8.61
C VAL A 98 -7.43 9.79 -8.17
N MET A 99 -6.34 9.99 -7.42
CA MET A 99 -6.00 11.27 -6.78
C MET A 99 -5.07 12.18 -7.60
N SER A 100 -4.79 11.84 -8.86
CA SER A 100 -3.94 12.66 -9.73
C SER A 100 -4.76 13.32 -10.86
N PRO A 101 -4.63 14.64 -11.06
CA PRO A 101 -5.34 15.34 -12.13
C PRO A 101 -4.78 14.99 -13.53
N GLY A 102 -3.48 14.69 -13.62
CA GLY A 102 -2.76 14.46 -14.87
C GLY A 102 -2.82 13.05 -15.43
N SER A 103 -3.34 12.08 -14.66
CA SER A 103 -3.33 10.66 -15.05
C SER A 103 -4.65 9.96 -14.73
N GLU A 104 -4.92 8.85 -15.42
CA GLU A 104 -6.17 8.10 -15.33
C GLU A 104 -5.93 6.67 -14.81
N PRO A 105 -6.78 6.15 -13.90
CA PRO A 105 -6.71 4.76 -13.41
C PRO A 105 -6.49 3.69 -14.48
N GLY A 106 -7.18 3.83 -15.63
CA GLY A 106 -7.11 2.89 -16.74
C GLY A 106 -5.90 3.05 -17.67
N ARG A 107 -4.97 3.96 -17.39
CA ARG A 107 -3.78 4.20 -18.23
C ARG A 107 -2.51 3.64 -17.58
N PRO A 108 -1.71 2.83 -18.30
CA PRO A 108 -0.44 2.34 -17.77
C PRO A 108 0.58 3.46 -17.63
N GLY A 109 1.54 3.26 -16.74
CA GLY A 109 2.72 4.11 -16.54
C GLY A 109 3.98 3.25 -16.45
N PHE A 110 5.13 3.89 -16.68
CA PHE A 110 6.44 3.32 -16.97
C PHE A 110 6.46 2.34 -18.16
N SER A 111 7.55 2.36 -18.91
CA SER A 111 7.88 1.32 -19.87
C SER A 111 8.31 0.03 -19.15
N ILE A 112 8.25 -1.10 -19.86
CA ILE A 112 8.74 -2.39 -19.36
C ILE A 112 10.23 -2.30 -18.96
N ASP A 113 11.04 -1.56 -19.72
CA ASP A 113 12.46 -1.41 -19.45
C ASP A 113 12.72 -0.64 -18.15
N GLU A 114 11.94 0.40 -17.88
CA GLU A 114 12.01 1.16 -16.63
C GLU A 114 11.56 0.30 -15.44
N ILE A 115 10.43 -0.39 -15.54
CA ILE A 115 9.95 -1.29 -14.48
C ILE A 115 10.98 -2.38 -14.19
N THR A 116 11.55 -2.99 -15.24
CA THR A 116 12.59 -4.00 -15.12
C THR A 116 13.84 -3.44 -14.45
N ALA A 117 14.26 -2.23 -14.79
CA ALA A 117 15.40 -1.57 -14.16
C ALA A 117 15.14 -1.30 -12.66
N ILE A 118 13.95 -0.83 -12.31
CA ILE A 118 13.55 -0.59 -10.91
C ILE A 118 13.60 -1.90 -10.10
N VAL A 119 12.96 -2.96 -10.62
CA VAL A 119 12.94 -4.29 -9.96
C VAL A 119 14.36 -4.84 -9.78
N ASN A 120 15.21 -4.73 -10.80
CA ASN A 120 16.58 -5.23 -10.74
C ASN A 120 17.44 -4.47 -9.73
N GLU A 121 17.34 -3.15 -9.64
CA GLU A 121 18.10 -2.35 -8.65
C GLU A 121 17.61 -2.64 -7.22
N ALA A 122 16.29 -2.75 -7.02
CA ALA A 122 15.73 -3.11 -5.72
C ALA A 122 16.23 -4.50 -5.27
N ARG A 123 16.16 -5.49 -6.17
CA ARG A 123 16.64 -6.86 -5.90
C ARG A 123 18.13 -6.91 -5.62
N ALA A 124 18.95 -6.18 -6.39
CA ALA A 124 20.40 -6.10 -6.17
C ALA A 124 20.76 -5.55 -4.78
N ALA A 125 19.91 -4.69 -4.23
CA ALA A 125 20.05 -4.14 -2.88
C ALA A 125 19.36 -4.97 -1.78
N GLY A 126 18.80 -6.15 -2.10
CA GLY A 126 18.04 -6.98 -1.16
C GLY A 126 16.77 -6.30 -0.67
N ARG A 127 16.06 -5.59 -1.56
CA ARG A 127 14.80 -4.89 -1.30
C ARG A 127 13.68 -5.47 -2.17
N THR A 128 12.47 -5.45 -1.62
CA THR A 128 11.25 -5.78 -2.36
C THR A 128 10.70 -4.56 -3.07
N THR A 129 9.74 -4.80 -3.95
CA THR A 129 9.06 -3.82 -4.77
C THR A 129 7.55 -3.92 -4.60
N MET A 130 6.89 -2.78 -4.61
CA MET A 130 5.43 -2.67 -4.60
C MET A 130 5.00 -1.71 -5.70
N SER A 131 3.96 -2.05 -6.45
CA SER A 131 3.49 -1.22 -7.55
C SER A 131 2.07 -0.74 -7.34
N HIS A 132 1.85 0.58 -7.36
CA HIS A 132 0.53 1.11 -7.65
C HIS A 132 0.19 0.74 -9.09
N ALA A 133 -0.79 -0.14 -9.26
CA ALA A 133 -1.22 -0.59 -10.57
C ALA A 133 -2.74 -0.81 -10.58
N GLN A 134 -3.43 0.06 -11.30
CA GLN A 134 -4.87 0.01 -11.50
C GLN A 134 -5.19 -0.54 -12.89
N ALA A 135 -4.57 0.02 -13.94
CA ALA A 135 -4.76 -0.38 -15.34
C ALA A 135 -4.29 -1.81 -15.63
N SER A 136 -5.09 -2.61 -16.35
CA SER A 136 -4.75 -4.01 -16.69
C SER A 136 -3.39 -4.18 -17.37
N VAL A 137 -3.06 -3.29 -18.31
CA VAL A 137 -1.73 -3.30 -18.99
C VAL A 137 -0.61 -2.98 -18.00
N GLY A 138 -0.82 -2.00 -17.12
CA GLY A 138 0.16 -1.63 -16.09
C GLY A 138 0.38 -2.76 -15.07
N ILE A 139 -0.69 -3.41 -14.62
CA ILE A 139 -0.62 -4.57 -13.74
C ILE A 139 0.15 -5.71 -14.42
N MET A 140 -0.22 -6.09 -15.64
CA MET A 140 0.43 -7.17 -16.37
C MET A 140 1.93 -6.89 -16.61
N ASN A 141 2.29 -5.65 -16.97
CA ASN A 141 3.68 -5.25 -17.14
C ASN A 141 4.46 -5.38 -15.83
N ALA A 142 3.93 -4.86 -14.72
CA ALA A 142 4.56 -4.95 -13.40
C ALA A 142 4.77 -6.40 -12.97
N VAL A 143 3.73 -7.24 -13.10
CA VAL A 143 3.79 -8.68 -12.79
C VAL A 143 4.85 -9.38 -13.65
N LYS A 144 4.89 -9.14 -14.96
CA LYS A 144 5.89 -9.73 -15.88
C LYS A 144 7.32 -9.32 -15.55
N CYS A 145 7.53 -8.07 -15.11
CA CYS A 145 8.84 -7.58 -14.66
C CYS A 145 9.25 -8.14 -13.29
N GLY A 146 8.30 -8.72 -12.54
CA GLY A 146 8.57 -9.43 -11.30
C GLY A 146 8.50 -8.56 -10.05
N VAL A 147 7.52 -7.64 -9.99
CA VAL A 147 7.20 -6.95 -8.73
C VAL A 147 6.68 -7.92 -7.67
N ASP A 148 6.98 -7.64 -6.40
CA ASP A 148 6.56 -8.51 -5.29
C ASP A 148 5.07 -8.32 -4.97
N SER A 149 4.55 -7.08 -5.03
CA SER A 149 3.12 -6.82 -4.82
C SER A 149 2.52 -5.80 -5.77
N ILE A 150 1.24 -6.02 -6.06
CA ILE A 150 0.35 -5.10 -6.77
C ILE A 150 -0.58 -4.47 -5.76
N GLU A 151 -0.56 -3.14 -5.71
CA GLU A 151 -1.45 -2.35 -4.87
C GLU A 151 -2.67 -1.90 -5.70
N HIS A 152 -3.83 -1.89 -5.06
CA HIS A 152 -5.15 -1.70 -5.66
C HIS A 152 -5.59 -2.88 -6.54
N GLY A 153 -5.03 -3.04 -7.75
CA GLY A 153 -5.47 -4.07 -8.68
C GLY A 153 -6.91 -3.86 -9.15
N ILE A 154 -7.23 -2.63 -9.60
CA ILE A 154 -8.62 -2.24 -9.94
C ILE A 154 -9.17 -2.97 -11.17
N TYR A 155 -8.35 -3.17 -12.20
CA TYR A 155 -8.78 -3.79 -13.46
C TYR A 155 -8.04 -5.13 -13.68
N LEU A 156 -8.19 -6.07 -12.76
CA LEU A 156 -7.67 -7.43 -12.91
C LEU A 156 -8.48 -8.21 -13.95
N THR A 157 -7.79 -9.12 -14.64
CA THR A 157 -8.39 -10.11 -15.54
C THR A 157 -7.95 -11.49 -15.11
N GLU A 158 -8.62 -12.54 -15.60
CA GLU A 158 -8.23 -13.92 -15.30
C GLU A 158 -6.77 -14.21 -15.68
N GLU A 159 -6.33 -13.74 -16.85
CA GLU A 159 -4.93 -13.88 -17.30
C GLU A 159 -3.95 -13.25 -16.31
N ILE A 160 -4.26 -12.04 -15.81
CA ILE A 160 -3.43 -11.36 -14.82
C ILE A 160 -3.38 -12.14 -13.51
N CYS A 161 -4.53 -12.60 -13.01
CA CYS A 161 -4.59 -13.40 -11.78
C CYS A 161 -3.79 -14.70 -11.88
N VAL A 162 -3.86 -15.38 -13.03
CA VAL A 162 -3.07 -16.59 -13.30
C VAL A 162 -1.57 -16.26 -13.30
N GLU A 163 -1.14 -15.18 -13.95
CA GLU A 163 0.27 -14.80 -13.98
C GLU A 163 0.78 -14.35 -12.59
N MET A 164 -0.03 -13.62 -11.81
CA MET A 164 0.29 -13.26 -10.42
C MET A 164 0.55 -14.51 -9.57
N ARG A 165 -0.33 -15.52 -9.68
CA ARG A 165 -0.15 -16.80 -8.98
C ARG A 165 1.11 -17.52 -9.38
N LYS A 166 1.36 -17.62 -10.69
CA LYS A 166 2.55 -18.28 -11.23
C LYS A 166 3.85 -17.67 -10.69
N ARG A 167 3.85 -16.36 -10.43
CA ARG A 167 5.02 -15.62 -9.95
C ARG A 167 5.06 -15.42 -8.44
N GLY A 168 3.99 -15.74 -7.73
CA GLY A 168 3.85 -15.45 -6.31
C GLY A 168 3.71 -13.96 -6.01
N THR A 169 3.23 -13.16 -6.97
CA THR A 169 2.97 -11.72 -6.74
C THR A 169 1.74 -11.55 -5.85
N TYR A 170 1.90 -10.78 -4.78
CA TYR A 170 0.82 -10.48 -3.84
C TYR A 170 -0.16 -9.46 -4.42
N LEU A 171 -1.44 -9.59 -4.06
CA LEU A 171 -2.42 -8.50 -4.18
C LEU A 171 -2.58 -7.81 -2.82
N VAL A 172 -2.51 -6.48 -2.81
CA VAL A 172 -2.86 -5.63 -1.67
C VAL A 172 -3.97 -4.68 -2.10
N PRO A 173 -5.24 -4.99 -1.80
CA PRO A 173 -6.35 -4.43 -2.55
C PRO A 173 -6.73 -3.01 -2.14
N THR A 174 -6.60 -2.58 -0.87
CA THR A 174 -6.95 -1.20 -0.46
C THR A 174 -8.37 -0.81 -0.86
N LEU A 175 -9.32 -1.73 -0.67
CA LEU A 175 -10.73 -1.58 -1.06
C LEU A 175 -11.37 -0.33 -0.46
N VAL A 176 -10.95 0.07 0.73
CA VAL A 176 -11.43 1.28 1.40
C VAL A 176 -10.94 2.59 0.77
N ALA A 177 -9.87 2.58 -0.02
CA ALA A 177 -9.25 3.80 -0.55
C ALA A 177 -10.20 4.62 -1.45
N PRO A 178 -10.76 4.09 -2.56
CA PRO A 178 -11.69 4.86 -3.39
C PRO A 178 -12.99 5.22 -2.64
N LEU A 179 -13.41 4.37 -1.69
CA LEU A 179 -14.56 4.66 -0.84
C LEU A 179 -14.34 5.90 0.04
N TRP A 180 -13.15 6.05 0.62
CA TRP A 180 -12.82 7.23 1.42
C TRP A 180 -12.67 8.51 0.59
N VAL A 181 -12.21 8.42 -0.67
CA VAL A 181 -12.24 9.56 -1.61
C VAL A 181 -13.66 10.07 -1.78
N VAL A 182 -14.60 9.15 -2.04
CA VAL A 182 -16.01 9.49 -2.26
C VAL A 182 -16.65 10.05 -0.99
N ARG A 183 -16.51 9.36 0.15
CA ARG A 183 -17.08 9.78 1.43
C ARG A 183 -16.58 11.16 1.87
N ARG A 184 -15.28 11.45 1.71
CA ARG A 184 -14.72 12.77 2.06
C ARG A 184 -15.29 13.87 1.16
N GLY A 185 -15.34 13.65 -0.15
CA GLY A 185 -15.91 14.63 -1.08
C GLY A 185 -17.41 14.86 -0.90
N GLU A 186 -18.17 13.83 -0.48
CA GLU A 186 -19.59 13.97 -0.14
C GLU A 186 -19.80 14.73 1.19
N ALA A 187 -18.96 14.47 2.20
CA ALA A 187 -19.04 15.13 3.49
C ALA A 187 -18.60 16.60 3.43
N ASP A 188 -17.57 16.89 2.63
CA ASP A 188 -17.05 18.23 2.37
C ASP A 188 -16.55 18.34 0.92
N PRO A 189 -17.34 18.97 0.01
CA PRO A 189 -16.97 19.15 -1.39
C PRO A 189 -15.68 19.96 -1.63
N THR A 190 -15.14 20.63 -0.61
CA THR A 190 -13.86 21.36 -0.69
C THR A 190 -12.65 20.51 -0.34
N SER A 191 -12.87 19.35 0.33
CA SER A 191 -11.80 18.47 0.81
C SER A 191 -11.16 17.63 -0.30
N VAL A 192 -11.93 17.27 -1.32
CA VAL A 192 -11.52 16.43 -2.44
C VAL A 192 -12.05 17.05 -3.73
N PRO A 193 -11.20 17.28 -4.75
CA PRO A 193 -11.66 17.80 -6.03
C PRO A 193 -12.73 16.92 -6.68
N ALA A 194 -13.74 17.53 -7.30
CA ALA A 194 -14.88 16.81 -7.90
C ALA A 194 -14.46 15.71 -8.90
N TRP A 195 -13.42 15.96 -9.70
CA TRP A 195 -12.88 14.97 -10.64
C TRP A 195 -12.31 13.72 -9.94
N ALA A 196 -11.76 13.85 -8.72
CA ALA A 196 -11.25 12.72 -7.95
C ALA A 196 -12.41 11.91 -7.36
N VAL A 197 -13.48 12.57 -6.91
CA VAL A 197 -14.71 11.91 -6.47
C VAL A 197 -15.34 11.11 -7.61
N GLU A 198 -15.42 11.70 -8.81
CA GLU A 198 -15.92 11.03 -10.01
C GLU A 198 -15.09 9.79 -10.35
N LYS A 199 -13.76 9.92 -10.42
CA LYS A 199 -12.86 8.78 -10.60
C LYS A 199 -13.04 7.71 -9.53
N GLY A 200 -13.16 8.13 -8.26
CA GLY A 200 -13.40 7.25 -7.12
C GLY A 200 -14.65 6.41 -7.29
N ARG A 201 -15.78 7.02 -7.67
CA ARG A 201 -17.04 6.30 -7.95
C ARG A 201 -16.89 5.36 -9.15
N ALA A 202 -16.23 5.82 -10.22
CA ALA A 202 -16.10 5.05 -11.45
C ALA A 202 -15.33 3.74 -11.26
N VAL A 203 -14.34 3.70 -10.36
CA VAL A 203 -13.52 2.50 -10.15
C VAL A 203 -14.10 1.48 -9.16
N MET A 204 -15.06 1.87 -8.31
CA MET A 204 -15.48 1.05 -7.16
C MET A 204 -16.04 -0.33 -7.57
N ALA A 205 -16.89 -0.38 -8.59
CA ALA A 205 -17.50 -1.62 -9.04
C ALA A 205 -16.47 -2.59 -9.63
N ASP A 206 -15.58 -2.09 -10.49
CA ASP A 206 -14.50 -2.87 -11.09
C ASP A 206 -13.49 -3.34 -10.05
N HIS A 207 -13.15 -2.48 -9.08
CA HIS A 207 -12.24 -2.84 -8.00
C HIS A 207 -12.79 -4.00 -7.16
N GLN A 208 -14.07 -3.96 -6.80
CA GLN A 208 -14.71 -5.05 -6.04
C GLN A 208 -14.82 -6.33 -6.87
N ALA A 209 -15.10 -6.22 -8.17
CA ALA A 209 -15.13 -7.38 -9.07
C ALA A 209 -13.74 -8.02 -9.25
N SER A 210 -12.71 -7.20 -9.44
CA SER A 210 -11.32 -7.63 -9.53
C SER A 210 -10.84 -8.34 -8.27
N PHE A 211 -11.19 -7.82 -7.09
CA PHE A 211 -10.86 -8.47 -5.83
C PHE A 211 -11.55 -9.83 -5.68
N ARG A 212 -12.86 -9.93 -5.97
CA ARG A 212 -13.58 -11.22 -5.97
C ARG A 212 -12.91 -12.23 -6.90
N LEU A 213 -12.60 -11.81 -8.14
CA LEU A 213 -11.92 -12.65 -9.12
C LEU A 213 -10.56 -13.14 -8.62
N ALA A 214 -9.77 -12.28 -7.98
CA ALA A 214 -8.48 -12.64 -7.40
C ALA A 214 -8.60 -13.68 -6.28
N VAL A 215 -9.62 -13.53 -5.42
CA VAL A 215 -9.93 -14.50 -4.34
C VAL A 215 -10.37 -15.84 -4.94
N GLU A 216 -11.30 -15.84 -5.89
CA GLU A 216 -11.82 -17.04 -6.56
C GLU A 216 -10.71 -17.82 -7.29
N LEU A 217 -9.79 -17.10 -7.94
CA LEU A 217 -8.67 -17.71 -8.64
C LEU A 217 -7.49 -18.07 -7.73
N GLY A 218 -7.51 -17.69 -6.45
CA GLY A 218 -6.49 -18.06 -5.46
C GLY A 218 -5.20 -17.23 -5.54
N VAL A 219 -5.29 -15.96 -5.93
CA VAL A 219 -4.17 -15.00 -5.79
C VAL A 219 -3.86 -14.81 -4.31
N THR A 220 -2.58 -14.71 -3.95
CA THR A 220 -2.20 -14.49 -2.54
C THR A 220 -2.47 -13.04 -2.16
N VAL A 221 -3.37 -12.83 -1.19
CA VAL A 221 -3.79 -11.48 -0.75
C VAL A 221 -3.15 -11.13 0.59
N ALA A 222 -2.55 -9.94 0.67
CA ALA A 222 -2.17 -9.30 1.94
C ALA A 222 -3.05 -8.06 2.17
N MET A 223 -3.38 -7.75 3.41
CA MET A 223 -4.21 -6.58 3.74
C MET A 223 -3.41 -5.26 3.65
N GLY A 224 -4.05 -4.22 3.12
CA GLY A 224 -3.56 -2.85 3.17
C GLY A 224 -4.70 -1.88 2.87
N THR A 225 -4.63 -0.64 3.39
CA THR A 225 -5.77 0.30 3.39
C THR A 225 -5.56 1.56 2.55
N ASP A 226 -4.31 1.93 2.25
CA ASP A 226 -3.95 3.25 1.72
C ASP A 226 -4.40 4.42 2.62
N SER A 227 -4.37 4.20 3.94
CA SER A 227 -4.66 5.24 4.93
C SER A 227 -3.70 6.42 4.78
N GLY A 228 -4.28 7.63 4.71
CA GLY A 228 -3.70 8.82 4.09
C GLY A 228 -4.71 9.42 3.11
N VAL A 229 -5.35 8.55 2.30
CA VAL A 229 -6.56 8.86 1.54
C VAL A 229 -7.78 8.88 2.48
N GLY A 230 -7.94 7.83 3.27
CA GLY A 230 -8.85 7.77 4.42
C GLY A 230 -8.15 8.18 5.73
N PRO A 231 -8.90 8.34 6.83
CA PRO A 231 -8.31 8.56 8.15
C PRO A 231 -7.42 7.38 8.56
N HIS A 232 -6.35 7.66 9.30
CA HIS A 232 -5.62 6.61 10.01
C HIS A 232 -6.46 6.07 11.17
N GLY A 233 -6.23 4.80 11.53
CA GLY A 233 -6.93 4.16 12.65
C GLY A 233 -8.14 3.31 12.24
N THR A 234 -8.74 3.55 11.08
CA THR A 234 -9.91 2.80 10.57
C THR A 234 -9.52 1.54 9.77
N ASN A 235 -8.33 0.98 10.02
CA ASN A 235 -7.75 -0.10 9.20
C ASN A 235 -8.63 -1.36 9.15
N ALA A 236 -9.41 -1.62 10.21
CA ALA A 236 -10.27 -2.78 10.31
C ALA A 236 -11.44 -2.76 9.31
N GLU A 237 -11.80 -1.60 8.76
CA GLU A 237 -12.80 -1.52 7.68
C GLU A 237 -12.35 -2.32 6.45
N GLU A 238 -11.04 -2.38 6.17
CA GLU A 238 -10.51 -3.17 5.05
C GLU A 238 -10.80 -4.67 5.21
N LEU A 239 -10.74 -5.21 6.44
CA LEU A 239 -11.06 -6.63 6.69
C LEU A 239 -12.53 -6.92 6.40
N GLU A 240 -13.44 -6.02 6.78
CA GLU A 240 -14.86 -6.15 6.43
C GLU A 240 -15.05 -6.11 4.90
N ARG A 241 -14.36 -5.20 4.19
CA ARG A 241 -14.40 -5.15 2.73
C ARG A 241 -13.87 -6.42 2.07
N MET A 242 -12.81 -7.00 2.61
CA MET A 242 -12.27 -8.27 2.12
C MET A 242 -13.25 -9.44 2.32
N VAL A 243 -13.97 -9.46 3.44
CA VAL A 243 -15.02 -10.48 3.68
C VAL A 243 -16.21 -10.29 2.73
N LEU A 244 -16.70 -9.05 2.57
CA LEU A 244 -17.72 -8.71 1.57
C LEU A 244 -17.27 -8.99 0.13
N GLY A 245 -15.96 -9.00 -0.10
CA GLY A 245 -15.31 -9.33 -1.36
C GLY A 245 -15.03 -10.82 -1.57
N GLY A 246 -15.54 -11.70 -0.71
CA GLY A 246 -15.51 -13.16 -0.93
C GLY A 246 -14.51 -13.95 -0.09
N MET A 247 -13.72 -13.31 0.78
CA MET A 247 -12.90 -14.04 1.76
C MET A 247 -13.76 -14.47 2.97
N SER A 248 -13.42 -15.60 3.58
CA SER A 248 -13.89 -15.90 4.95
C SER A 248 -13.21 -14.98 5.97
N ALA A 249 -13.79 -14.84 7.16
CA ALA A 249 -13.19 -14.06 8.24
C ALA A 249 -11.77 -14.55 8.59
N MET A 250 -11.55 -15.86 8.64
CA MET A 250 -10.22 -16.44 8.88
C MET A 250 -9.25 -16.11 7.74
N GLN A 251 -9.69 -16.15 6.48
CA GLN A 251 -8.86 -15.75 5.34
C GLN A 251 -8.45 -14.28 5.45
N ALA A 252 -9.35 -13.37 5.83
CA ALA A 252 -9.04 -11.96 6.04
C ALA A 252 -8.06 -11.73 7.21
N ILE A 253 -8.21 -12.46 8.32
CA ILE A 253 -7.27 -12.42 9.45
C ILE A 253 -5.88 -12.92 9.03
N VAL A 254 -5.80 -14.04 8.32
CA VAL A 254 -4.53 -14.61 7.82
C VAL A 254 -3.87 -13.66 6.81
N ALA A 255 -4.65 -13.04 5.92
CA ALA A 255 -4.20 -12.00 5.00
C ALA A 255 -3.62 -10.78 5.72
N SER A 256 -4.14 -10.45 6.90
CA SER A 256 -3.71 -9.33 7.74
C SER A 256 -2.61 -9.66 8.76
N THR A 257 -2.23 -10.93 8.88
CA THR A 257 -1.24 -11.41 9.87
C THR A 257 -0.10 -12.15 9.17
N SER A 258 -0.16 -13.46 9.03
CA SER A 258 0.97 -14.26 8.53
C SER A 258 1.29 -14.00 7.06
N VAL A 259 0.27 -13.73 6.22
CA VAL A 259 0.50 -13.40 4.81
C VAL A 259 1.06 -11.98 4.68
N ALA A 260 0.53 -11.02 5.44
CA ALA A 260 1.07 -9.67 5.50
C ALA A 260 2.54 -9.66 5.97
N ALA A 261 2.87 -10.48 6.98
CA ALA A 261 4.25 -10.64 7.44
C ALA A 261 5.16 -11.19 6.34
N ARG A 262 4.73 -12.21 5.57
CA ARG A 262 5.49 -12.71 4.41
C ARG A 262 5.66 -11.65 3.32
N CYS A 263 4.59 -10.93 2.97
CA CYS A 263 4.61 -9.82 2.01
C CYS A 263 5.57 -8.69 2.43
N CYS A 264 5.74 -8.50 3.74
CA CYS A 264 6.68 -7.52 4.31
C CYS A 264 8.09 -8.08 4.58
N GLN A 265 8.35 -9.36 4.31
CA GLN A 265 9.56 -10.10 4.69
C GLN A 265 9.87 -10.07 6.20
N LEU A 266 8.83 -10.22 7.02
CA LEU A 266 8.87 -10.21 8.48
C LEU A 266 8.28 -11.49 9.11
N ASP A 267 7.99 -12.51 8.31
CA ASP A 267 7.41 -13.78 8.74
C ASP A 267 8.34 -14.64 9.59
N HIS A 268 9.65 -14.39 9.55
CA HIS A 268 10.63 -14.93 10.49
C HIS A 268 10.60 -14.24 11.86
N LEU A 269 9.87 -13.13 11.99
CA LEU A 269 9.87 -12.25 13.16
C LEU A 269 8.49 -12.15 13.82
N THR A 270 7.42 -11.98 13.05
CA THR A 270 6.06 -11.68 13.56
C THR A 270 4.97 -12.18 12.61
N GLY A 271 3.70 -11.97 12.96
CA GLY A 271 2.53 -12.33 12.16
C GLY A 271 1.98 -13.73 12.40
N THR A 272 2.58 -14.50 13.32
CA THR A 272 2.06 -15.80 13.76
C THR A 272 2.37 -16.00 15.24
N ILE A 273 1.42 -16.57 15.98
CA ILE A 273 1.63 -16.96 17.38
C ILE A 273 2.33 -18.32 17.38
N ALA A 274 3.66 -18.30 17.53
CA ALA A 274 4.49 -19.50 17.59
C ALA A 274 5.75 -19.26 18.44
N VAL A 275 6.36 -20.33 18.94
CA VAL A 275 7.63 -20.25 19.69
C VAL A 275 8.71 -19.61 18.82
N GLY A 276 9.44 -18.64 19.40
CA GLY A 276 10.51 -17.91 18.71
C GLY A 276 10.06 -16.63 17.99
N MET A 277 8.76 -16.39 17.87
CA MET A 277 8.21 -15.17 17.25
C MET A 277 8.13 -14.01 18.26
N ARG A 278 8.18 -12.76 17.76
CA ARG A 278 7.91 -11.56 18.56
C ARG A 278 6.49 -11.59 19.08
N ALA A 279 6.32 -11.17 20.32
CA ALA A 279 5.01 -11.02 20.94
C ALA A 279 4.32 -9.72 20.45
N ASP A 280 3.81 -9.77 19.23
CA ASP A 280 2.91 -8.77 18.65
C ASP A 280 1.48 -9.32 18.68
N ILE A 281 0.75 -9.05 19.75
CA ILE A 281 -0.51 -9.73 20.08
C ILE A 281 -1.63 -8.70 20.27
N LEU A 282 -2.82 -9.01 19.76
CA LEU A 282 -4.04 -8.27 20.07
C LEU A 282 -4.97 -9.18 20.88
N ALA A 283 -5.53 -8.67 21.98
CA ALA A 283 -6.65 -9.33 22.66
C ALA A 283 -7.94 -8.59 22.34
N ILE A 284 -8.92 -9.32 21.80
CA ILE A 284 -10.17 -8.77 21.28
C ILE A 284 -11.34 -9.26 22.14
N ASN A 285 -12.28 -8.36 22.43
CA ASN A 285 -13.55 -8.65 23.04
C ASN A 285 -14.56 -9.03 21.96
N GLY A 286 -14.90 -10.30 21.86
CA GLY A 286 -15.75 -10.84 20.80
C GLY A 286 -14.98 -11.78 19.87
N ASP A 287 -15.73 -12.47 19.02
CA ASP A 287 -15.21 -13.46 18.08
C ASP A 287 -15.15 -12.88 16.66
N PRO A 288 -13.96 -12.51 16.15
CA PRO A 288 -13.82 -11.98 14.80
C PRO A 288 -14.09 -13.01 13.70
N LEU A 289 -14.21 -14.31 14.03
CA LEU A 289 -14.61 -15.34 13.09
C LEU A 289 -16.13 -15.39 12.89
N ALA A 290 -16.89 -15.03 13.93
CA ALA A 290 -18.34 -14.90 13.86
C ALA A 290 -18.76 -13.56 13.25
N ASP A 291 -18.08 -12.47 13.63
CA ASP A 291 -18.30 -11.13 13.08
C ASP A 291 -16.98 -10.37 13.00
N ILE A 292 -16.45 -10.20 11.79
CA ILE A 292 -15.19 -9.46 11.57
C ILE A 292 -15.32 -7.97 11.94
N GLY A 293 -16.55 -7.43 11.98
CA GLY A 293 -16.86 -6.04 12.32
C GLY A 293 -16.47 -5.66 13.74
N VAL A 294 -16.36 -6.61 14.67
CA VAL A 294 -15.93 -6.35 16.05
C VAL A 294 -14.57 -5.66 16.14
N LEU A 295 -13.71 -5.82 15.13
CA LEU A 295 -12.38 -5.21 15.05
C LEU A 295 -12.41 -3.71 14.71
N GLN A 296 -13.53 -3.19 14.23
CA GLN A 296 -13.67 -1.77 13.89
C GLN A 296 -13.89 -0.88 15.11
N ASP A 297 -14.45 -1.44 16.18
CA ASP A 297 -14.58 -0.73 17.45
C ASP A 297 -13.32 -0.92 18.30
N SER A 298 -12.56 0.17 18.49
CA SER A 298 -11.37 0.17 19.34
C SER A 298 -11.66 -0.20 20.80
N GLY A 299 -12.91 -0.02 21.27
CA GLY A 299 -13.35 -0.45 22.59
C GLY A 299 -13.34 -1.97 22.78
N ASN A 300 -13.39 -2.74 21.68
CA ASN A 300 -13.23 -4.18 21.72
C ASN A 300 -11.77 -4.63 21.77
N ILE A 301 -10.79 -3.74 21.60
CA ILE A 301 -9.37 -4.11 21.64
C ILE A 301 -8.86 -3.94 23.07
N HIS A 302 -8.89 -4.99 23.89
CA HIS A 302 -8.46 -4.94 25.30
C HIS A 302 -6.95 -4.83 25.48
N LEU A 303 -6.18 -5.37 24.54
CA LEU A 303 -4.72 -5.36 24.60
C LEU A 303 -4.15 -5.13 23.20
N ILE A 304 -3.17 -4.23 23.14
CA ILE A 304 -2.23 -4.15 22.03
C ILE A 304 -0.85 -4.43 22.59
N MET A 305 -0.22 -5.54 22.21
CA MET A 305 1.15 -5.85 22.58
C MET A 305 2.04 -5.75 21.34
N LYS A 306 3.21 -5.11 21.48
CA LYS A 306 4.24 -5.05 20.44
C LYS A 306 5.59 -5.33 21.10
N ASP A 307 6.35 -6.26 20.52
CA ASP A 307 7.65 -6.69 21.05
C ASP A 307 7.60 -7.12 22.54
N GLY A 308 6.47 -7.67 22.99
CA GLY A 308 6.26 -8.07 24.40
C GLY A 308 5.85 -6.92 25.34
N HIS A 309 5.82 -5.68 24.86
CA HIS A 309 5.37 -4.53 25.63
C HIS A 309 3.89 -4.29 25.42
N ALA A 310 3.13 -4.19 26.51
CA ALA A 310 1.71 -3.88 26.48
C ALA A 310 1.49 -2.37 26.30
N PHE A 311 0.64 -2.03 25.34
CA PHE A 311 0.13 -0.70 25.07
C PHE A 311 -1.38 -0.70 25.35
N LYS A 312 -1.85 0.33 26.05
CA LYS A 312 -3.30 0.57 26.15
C LYS A 312 -3.79 1.16 24.83
N PRO A 313 -5.02 0.84 24.39
CA PRO A 313 -5.66 1.58 23.32
C PRO A 313 -5.60 3.08 23.65
N LEU A 314 -5.11 3.89 22.73
CA LEU A 314 -5.22 5.34 22.86
C LEU A 314 -6.71 5.67 22.62
N HIS A 315 -7.38 6.18 23.65
CA HIS A 315 -8.73 6.72 23.55
C HIS A 315 -8.73 8.08 22.86
#